data_AF-A0A1Y1Z4A2-F1
#
_entry.id   AF-A0A1Y1Z4A2-F1
#
_cell.length_a   1.000
_cell.length_b   1.000
_cell.length_c   1.000
_cell.angle_alpha   90.00
_cell.angle_beta   90.00
_cell.angle_gamma   90.00
#
_symmetry.space_group_name_H-M   'P 1'
#
loop_
_entity.id
_entity.type
_entity.pdbx_description
1 polymer ?
#
loop_
_entity_poly.entity_id
_entity_poly.type
_entity_poly.pdbx_seq_one_letter_code
_entity_poly.pdbx_strand_id
1 'polypeptide(L)'
;MYIFEFLLAYSFARILHVVALIPFGILPLVCAHENRLVKPAIDPNHELRPISHRDASLASFWKRSESCGDVTQLRLRDFEHLFWGNPSGNASEFTFANITLSTSEHEKVILLDTFGGLLVSAECSDSVTLKFRDKAALQYANNSWDWVNEPQIRSFYLVTEPGSCSNSSERQIYHINSTTTDESEFSIHLQGDELHWDQFGNALAIEYGTISNSSLGRRGISLDISKTEDVKIPLQVDMNKKILEQSKSDYGLDIDCTDCGIGGAVAFTMRLVVVPLKAKINEISVSMVPQDIKASMNVKVVGRGKIPVQITYAPHLTTIPLGPLGFSIPNIITLGAVATADFGLGLANWKGDATVELGASASLPADSLMKVDLVNQKKFESKGWEPKLTVEKPTISGKCSFDISTFIQYGIGLEASLFNQGFQAGLRAKLPEIIHGVAASSDTDICQKEHKNGVAFQSKIGAQIEFTAGSKGILEVSYPLKRNVDSNRRGNLAVAVTKELWRKYLPLYPEQCITTS
;
A
#
# COMPACT_ATOMS: atom_id res chain seq x y z
N MET A 1 3.58 -66.15 2.53
CA MET A 1 3.80 -64.87 3.26
C MET A 1 5.27 -64.41 3.28
N TYR A 2 6.20 -65.06 2.55
CA TYR A 2 7.63 -64.66 2.49
C TYR A 2 8.10 -64.15 1.11
N ILE A 3 7.22 -64.12 0.11
CA ILE A 3 7.55 -63.64 -1.26
C ILE A 3 7.07 -62.20 -1.47
N PHE A 4 6.17 -61.69 -0.62
CA PHE A 4 5.62 -60.33 -0.75
C PHE A 4 6.52 -59.26 -0.10
N GLU A 5 7.31 -59.60 0.92
CA GLU A 5 8.25 -58.66 1.54
C GLU A 5 9.52 -58.41 0.71
N PHE A 6 9.95 -59.39 -0.09
CA PHE A 6 11.15 -59.24 -0.92
C PHE A 6 10.92 -58.32 -2.14
N LEU A 7 9.68 -58.28 -2.67
CA LEU A 7 9.31 -57.39 -3.79
C LEU A 7 9.09 -55.94 -3.37
N LEU A 8 8.69 -55.71 -2.11
CA LEU A 8 8.58 -54.37 -1.52
C LEU A 8 9.96 -53.77 -1.20
N ALA A 9 10.90 -54.57 -0.69
CA ALA A 9 12.28 -54.12 -0.45
C ALA A 9 13.04 -53.76 -1.75
N TYR A 10 12.83 -54.53 -2.83
CA TYR A 10 13.47 -54.28 -4.13
C TYR A 10 12.91 -53.04 -4.86
N SER A 11 11.63 -52.72 -4.63
CA SER A 11 10.98 -51.53 -5.19
C SER A 11 11.35 -50.25 -4.42
N PHE A 12 11.57 -50.34 -3.10
CA PHE A 12 12.06 -49.21 -2.30
C PHE A 12 13.54 -48.87 -2.58
N ALA A 13 14.39 -49.86 -2.87
CA ALA A 13 15.81 -49.63 -3.18
C ALA A 13 16.02 -48.90 -4.53
N ARG A 14 15.14 -49.07 -5.52
CA ARG A 14 15.20 -48.32 -6.79
C ARG A 14 14.62 -46.91 -6.70
N ILE A 15 13.66 -46.67 -5.82
CA ILE A 15 13.13 -45.32 -5.57
C ILE A 15 14.15 -44.47 -4.79
N LEU A 16 14.94 -45.08 -3.90
CA LEU A 16 15.99 -44.37 -3.17
C LEU A 16 17.20 -43.95 -4.03
N HIS A 17 17.51 -44.69 -5.11
CA HIS A 17 18.65 -44.33 -5.97
C HIS A 17 18.38 -43.19 -6.95
N VAL A 18 17.11 -42.89 -7.28
CA VAL A 18 16.76 -41.73 -8.12
C VAL A 18 16.65 -40.44 -7.30
N VAL A 19 16.48 -40.53 -5.98
CA VAL A 19 16.38 -39.37 -5.07
C VAL A 19 17.75 -38.92 -4.55
N ALA A 20 18.79 -39.76 -4.65
CA ALA A 20 20.12 -39.50 -4.08
C ALA A 20 21.11 -38.72 -4.99
N LEU A 21 20.70 -38.30 -6.21
CA LEU A 21 21.54 -37.50 -7.13
C LEU A 21 21.07 -36.04 -7.26
N ILE A 22 20.29 -35.53 -6.32
CA ILE A 22 20.06 -34.10 -6.18
C ILE A 22 21.07 -33.61 -5.15
N PRO A 23 22.12 -32.86 -5.52
CA PRO A 23 22.93 -32.20 -4.51
C PRO A 23 21.98 -31.29 -3.73
N PHE A 24 21.93 -31.49 -2.42
CA PHE A 24 21.23 -30.70 -1.40
C PHE A 24 21.73 -29.22 -1.34
N GLY A 25 22.16 -28.64 -2.46
CA GLY A 25 22.86 -27.36 -2.54
C GLY A 25 21.98 -26.13 -2.83
N ILE A 26 20.70 -26.29 -3.15
CA ILE A 26 19.82 -25.13 -3.45
C ILE A 26 19.13 -24.58 -2.18
N LEU A 27 19.12 -25.34 -1.07
CA LEU A 27 18.38 -24.92 0.14
C LEU A 27 18.97 -23.73 0.94
N PRO A 28 20.26 -23.29 0.84
CA PRO A 28 20.70 -22.13 1.58
C PRO A 28 20.69 -20.81 0.78
N LEU A 29 20.31 -20.80 -0.51
CA LEU A 29 20.36 -19.58 -1.34
C LEU A 29 19.29 -18.52 -0.97
N VAL A 30 18.29 -18.85 -0.15
CA VAL A 30 17.09 -18.02 0.05
C VAL A 30 17.04 -17.32 1.43
N CYS A 31 17.93 -17.65 2.37
CA CYS A 31 17.72 -17.29 3.79
C CYS A 31 18.45 -16.04 4.31
N ALA A 32 19.17 -15.28 3.48
CA ALA A 32 19.84 -14.06 3.91
C ALA A 32 19.39 -12.84 3.11
N HIS A 33 18.07 -12.57 3.09
CA HIS A 33 17.61 -11.23 2.80
C HIS A 33 17.07 -10.63 4.09
N GLU A 34 17.79 -9.64 4.60
CA GLU A 34 17.40 -8.89 5.79
C GLU A 34 16.00 -8.31 5.56
N ASN A 35 15.08 -8.59 6.49
CA ASN A 35 13.71 -8.09 6.51
C ASN A 35 13.70 -6.58 6.74
N ARG A 36 14.20 -5.79 5.78
CA ARG A 36 14.10 -4.34 5.85
C ARG A 36 12.64 -3.98 5.60
N LEU A 37 11.91 -3.68 6.66
CA LEU A 37 10.66 -2.93 6.54
C LEU A 37 11.00 -1.63 5.83
N VAL A 38 10.34 -1.38 4.71
CA VAL A 38 10.45 -0.11 4.02
C VAL A 38 9.84 0.91 4.97
N LYS A 39 10.69 1.76 5.56
CA LYS A 39 10.21 2.82 6.45
C LYS A 39 9.57 3.91 5.59
N PRO A 40 8.26 4.19 5.77
CA PRO A 40 7.62 5.26 5.04
C PRO A 40 8.29 6.60 5.36
N ALA A 41 8.57 7.38 4.31
CA ALA A 41 8.89 8.78 4.47
C ALA A 41 7.59 9.55 4.26
N ILE A 42 7.25 10.41 5.22
CA ILE A 42 6.18 11.39 5.05
C ILE A 42 6.69 12.39 4.02
N ASP A 43 5.96 12.60 2.92
CA ASP A 43 6.20 13.80 2.10
C ASP A 43 5.67 14.99 2.91
N PRO A 44 6.54 15.87 3.45
CA PRO A 44 6.10 17.01 4.25
C PRO A 44 5.28 18.01 3.44
N ASN A 45 5.19 17.87 2.11
CA ASN A 45 4.46 18.80 1.24
C ASN A 45 2.97 18.47 1.05
N HIS A 46 2.45 17.41 1.67
CA HIS A 46 1.04 17.00 1.57
C HIS A 46 0.24 17.25 2.86
N GLU A 47 0.51 18.36 3.54
CA GLU A 47 -0.36 18.83 4.61
C GLU A 47 -1.73 19.21 4.03
N LEU A 48 -2.81 18.63 4.56
CA LEU A 48 -4.16 19.02 4.21
C LEU A 48 -4.57 20.22 5.06
N ARG A 49 -5.14 21.24 4.42
CA ARG A 49 -5.58 22.45 5.11
C ARG A 49 -7.08 22.43 5.34
N PRO A 50 -7.58 23.04 6.43
CA PRO A 50 -9.00 23.18 6.65
C PRO A 50 -9.68 23.85 5.44
N ILE A 51 -10.78 23.27 4.98
CA ILE A 51 -11.64 23.87 3.97
C ILE A 51 -12.80 24.52 4.70
N SER A 52 -13.08 25.78 4.38
CA SER A 52 -14.24 26.49 4.91
C SER A 52 -15.53 25.88 4.37
N HIS A 53 -16.57 25.79 5.20
CA HIS A 53 -17.91 25.45 4.72
C HIS A 53 -18.45 26.44 3.69
N ARG A 54 -17.91 27.67 3.66
CA ARG A 54 -18.29 28.72 2.69
C ARG A 54 -17.54 28.62 1.37
N ASP A 55 -16.29 28.17 1.41
CA ASP A 55 -15.44 28.03 0.21
C ASP A 55 -15.68 26.71 -0.52
N ALA A 56 -16.11 25.68 0.21
CA ALA A 56 -16.65 24.47 -0.39
C ALA A 56 -17.99 24.82 -1.04
N SER A 57 -18.01 25.17 -2.34
CA SER A 57 -19.26 25.39 -3.07
C SER A 57 -20.03 24.06 -3.24
N LEU A 58 -20.67 23.64 -2.16
CA LEU A 58 -21.47 22.43 -1.95
C LEU A 58 -22.88 22.65 -2.52
N ALA A 59 -22.94 23.00 -3.80
CA ALA A 59 -24.12 23.54 -4.48
C ALA A 59 -25.33 22.60 -4.58
N SER A 60 -25.27 21.37 -4.04
CA SER A 60 -26.40 20.44 -4.00
C SER A 60 -26.89 20.13 -2.57
N PHE A 61 -26.00 20.08 -1.56
CA PHE A 61 -26.37 19.74 -0.19
C PHE A 61 -26.76 20.95 0.67
N TRP A 62 -26.10 22.11 0.48
CA TRP A 62 -26.31 23.30 1.33
C TRP A 62 -26.98 24.47 0.61
N LYS A 63 -27.39 24.30 -0.65
CA LYS A 63 -28.10 25.31 -1.47
C LYS A 63 -29.43 25.81 -0.89
N ARG A 64 -29.83 25.38 0.30
CA ARG A 64 -30.99 25.89 1.03
C ARG A 64 -30.68 26.91 2.12
N SER A 65 -29.42 27.13 2.52
CA SER A 65 -29.09 27.90 3.74
C SER A 65 -28.16 29.11 3.54
N GLU A 66 -27.68 29.40 2.32
CA GLU A 66 -26.88 30.61 2.05
C GLU A 66 -27.73 31.89 1.89
N SER A 67 -28.64 32.11 2.81
CA SER A 67 -29.22 33.43 3.04
C SER A 67 -28.40 34.08 4.14
N CYS A 68 -27.66 35.16 3.85
CA CYS A 68 -27.15 36.04 4.91
C CYS A 68 -28.34 36.41 5.83
N GLY A 69 -28.36 35.86 7.06
CA GLY A 69 -29.50 35.98 7.98
C GLY A 69 -30.25 34.67 8.28
N ASP A 70 -29.81 33.52 7.78
CA ASP A 70 -30.35 32.22 8.21
C ASP A 70 -29.87 31.88 9.63
N VAL A 71 -30.63 32.34 10.63
CA VAL A 71 -30.36 32.08 12.05
C VAL A 71 -30.39 30.59 12.41
N THR A 72 -30.95 29.71 11.57
CA THR A 72 -31.00 28.27 11.87
C THR A 72 -29.62 27.61 11.89
N GLN A 73 -28.60 28.27 11.32
CA GLN A 73 -27.20 27.87 11.39
C GLN A 73 -26.64 27.89 12.83
N LEU A 74 -27.28 28.63 13.74
CA LEU A 74 -26.91 28.70 15.17
C LEU A 74 -27.41 27.49 15.99
N ARG A 75 -28.08 26.53 15.35
CA ARG A 75 -28.62 25.34 16.03
C ARG A 75 -27.50 24.37 16.40
N LEU A 76 -27.46 23.97 17.67
CA LEU A 76 -26.61 22.89 18.15
C LEU A 76 -26.97 21.54 17.49
N ARG A 77 -25.96 20.74 17.12
CA ARG A 77 -26.16 19.47 16.41
C ARG A 77 -25.55 18.28 17.15
N ASP A 78 -26.05 17.09 16.86
CA ASP A 78 -25.51 15.81 17.35
C ASP A 78 -24.26 15.37 16.59
N PHE A 79 -24.04 15.92 15.40
CA PHE A 79 -22.87 15.65 14.60
C PHE A 79 -22.58 16.81 13.64
N GLU A 80 -21.32 16.93 13.27
CA GLU A 80 -20.84 17.86 12.24
C GLU A 80 -19.75 17.20 11.38
N HIS A 81 -19.63 17.67 10.15
CA HIS A 81 -18.58 17.26 9.22
C HIS A 81 -17.57 18.38 9.06
N LEU A 82 -16.29 18.03 9.10
CA LEU A 82 -15.19 18.95 8.94
C LEU A 82 -14.33 18.46 7.78
N PHE A 83 -13.97 19.38 6.89
CA PHE A 83 -13.24 19.04 5.68
C PHE A 83 -11.83 19.64 5.70
N TRP A 84 -10.87 18.82 5.28
CA TRP A 84 -9.52 19.26 4.94
C TRP A 84 -9.21 18.84 3.52
N GLY A 85 -8.37 19.58 2.83
CA GLY A 85 -7.90 19.16 1.52
C GLY A 85 -6.72 19.96 1.02
N ASN A 86 -6.19 19.50 -0.10
CA ASN A 86 -5.08 20.12 -0.79
C ASN A 86 -5.22 19.80 -2.29
N PRO A 87 -5.04 20.76 -3.20
CA PRO A 87 -4.80 20.39 -4.60
C PRO A 87 -3.63 19.40 -4.65
N SER A 88 -3.87 18.19 -5.15
CA SER A 88 -2.76 17.27 -5.40
C SER A 88 -1.85 17.91 -6.47
N GLY A 89 -0.58 17.52 -6.50
CA GLY A 89 0.44 18.10 -7.41
C GLY A 89 0.04 18.15 -8.90
N ASN A 90 -1.00 17.43 -9.31
CA ASN A 90 -1.68 17.59 -10.59
C ASN A 90 -3.06 18.25 -10.37
N ALA A 91 -3.31 19.41 -11.00
CA ALA A 91 -4.52 20.23 -10.84
C ALA A 91 -5.88 19.55 -11.19
N SER A 92 -5.87 18.29 -11.61
CA SER A 92 -7.03 17.47 -11.94
C SER A 92 -7.55 16.60 -10.79
N GLU A 93 -6.76 16.39 -9.73
CA GLU A 93 -7.14 15.54 -8.60
C GLU A 93 -6.99 16.30 -7.27
N PHE A 94 -8.06 16.31 -6.47
CA PHE A 94 -8.10 16.95 -5.16
C PHE A 94 -8.15 15.86 -4.09
N THR A 95 -7.19 15.88 -3.16
CA THR A 95 -7.22 15.01 -1.98
C THR A 95 -8.00 15.71 -0.89
N PHE A 96 -8.83 14.96 -0.19
CA PHE A 96 -9.59 15.50 0.93
C PHE A 96 -9.73 14.47 2.05
N ALA A 97 -9.94 14.98 3.26
CA ALA A 97 -10.32 14.21 4.42
C ALA A 97 -11.62 14.78 5.00
N ASN A 98 -12.56 13.90 5.30
CA ASN A 98 -13.77 14.22 6.05
C ASN A 98 -13.61 13.69 7.47
N ILE A 99 -13.68 14.59 8.45
CA ILE A 99 -13.76 14.24 9.87
C ILE A 99 -15.18 14.47 10.33
N THR A 100 -15.84 13.39 10.73
CA THR A 100 -17.16 13.46 11.36
C THR A 100 -16.99 13.48 12.86
N LEU A 101 -17.43 14.57 13.48
CA LEU A 101 -17.59 14.71 14.92
C LEU A 101 -19.00 14.26 15.26
N SER A 102 -19.17 13.27 16.13
CA SER A 102 -20.47 12.90 16.69
C SER A 102 -20.45 13.15 18.19
N THR A 103 -21.57 13.52 18.80
CA THR A 103 -21.68 13.79 20.24
C THR A 103 -22.65 12.84 20.93
N SER A 104 -22.66 12.86 22.26
CA SER A 104 -23.59 12.10 23.09
C SER A 104 -24.93 12.84 23.28
N GLU A 105 -25.86 12.28 24.05
CA GLU A 105 -27.16 12.91 24.31
C GLU A 105 -27.04 14.25 25.07
N HIS A 106 -26.03 14.38 25.94
CA HIS A 106 -25.79 15.56 26.79
C HIS A 106 -24.75 16.52 26.23
N GLU A 107 -24.26 16.24 25.02
CA GLU A 107 -23.26 17.05 24.35
C GLU A 107 -23.74 17.39 22.94
N LYS A 108 -23.39 18.57 22.45
CA LYS A 108 -23.66 18.97 21.07
C LYS A 108 -22.41 19.56 20.43
N VAL A 109 -22.47 19.82 19.14
CA VAL A 109 -21.39 20.47 18.39
C VAL A 109 -21.98 21.56 17.50
N ILE A 110 -21.19 22.62 17.29
CA ILE A 110 -21.48 23.69 16.35
C ILE A 110 -20.18 24.23 15.75
N LEU A 111 -20.24 24.67 14.49
CA LEU A 111 -19.08 25.16 13.75
C LEU A 111 -19.18 26.68 13.53
N LEU A 112 -18.15 27.43 13.94
CA LEU A 112 -18.12 28.89 13.80
C LEU A 112 -18.18 29.34 12.33
N ASP A 113 -17.62 28.55 11.41
CA ASP A 113 -17.64 28.84 9.96
C ASP A 113 -19.07 28.91 9.40
N THR A 114 -19.98 28.06 9.91
CA THR A 114 -21.37 27.99 9.45
C THR A 114 -22.15 29.26 9.75
N PHE A 115 -21.94 29.89 10.92
CA PHE A 115 -22.74 31.04 11.36
C PHE A 115 -21.96 32.36 11.49
N GLY A 116 -20.65 32.38 11.26
CA GLY A 116 -19.83 33.59 11.41
C GLY A 116 -20.27 34.77 10.53
N GLY A 117 -21.09 34.57 9.50
CA GLY A 117 -21.72 35.65 8.72
C GLY A 117 -22.69 36.49 9.56
N LEU A 118 -23.22 35.92 10.64
CA LEU A 118 -24.10 36.58 11.61
C LEU A 118 -23.32 37.34 12.69
N LEU A 119 -21.98 37.23 12.71
CA LEU A 119 -21.11 37.86 13.71
C LEU A 119 -20.44 39.12 13.17
N VAL A 120 -20.27 40.10 14.07
CA VAL A 120 -19.38 41.26 13.92
C VAL A 120 -17.96 40.85 14.26
N SER A 121 -17.77 40.12 15.35
CA SER A 121 -16.48 39.60 15.82
C SER A 121 -16.65 38.30 16.61
N ALA A 122 -15.58 37.52 16.63
CA ALA A 122 -15.40 36.38 17.52
C ALA A 122 -14.02 36.51 18.17
N GLU A 123 -13.98 36.54 19.49
CA GLU A 123 -12.75 36.70 20.27
C GLU A 123 -12.56 35.44 21.12
N CYS A 124 -11.49 34.68 20.85
CA CYS A 124 -11.18 33.44 21.55
C CYS A 124 -9.93 33.63 22.41
N SER A 125 -10.07 33.32 23.69
CA SER A 125 -9.02 33.30 24.70
C SER A 125 -9.30 32.13 25.66
N ASP A 126 -9.18 32.34 26.97
CA ASP A 126 -9.68 31.42 28.01
C ASP A 126 -11.22 31.33 28.01
N SER A 127 -11.90 32.22 27.29
CA SER A 127 -13.33 32.16 27.00
C SER A 127 -13.59 32.68 25.59
N VAL A 128 -14.77 32.37 25.03
CA VAL A 128 -15.15 32.81 23.69
C VAL A 128 -16.23 33.87 23.78
N THR A 129 -15.97 35.05 23.22
CA THR A 129 -16.97 36.12 23.13
C THR A 129 -17.40 36.29 21.67
N LEU A 130 -18.70 36.16 21.44
CA LEU A 130 -19.30 36.27 20.11
C LEU A 130 -20.20 37.50 20.05
N LYS A 131 -19.87 38.46 19.18
CA LYS A 131 -20.68 39.67 18.97
C LYS A 131 -21.51 39.53 17.71
N PHE A 132 -22.83 39.64 17.83
CA PHE A 132 -23.79 39.45 16.74
C PHE A 132 -24.10 40.76 16.01
N ARG A 133 -24.41 40.65 14.71
CA ARG A 133 -24.78 41.81 13.87
C ARG A 133 -26.17 42.34 14.18
N ASP A 134 -27.08 41.46 14.59
CA ASP A 134 -28.47 41.79 14.82
C ASP A 134 -29.06 41.04 16.02
N LYS A 135 -30.15 41.62 16.55
CA LYS A 135 -30.85 41.09 17.72
C LYS A 135 -31.49 39.72 17.48
N ALA A 136 -31.91 39.42 16.25
CA ALA A 136 -32.60 38.16 15.95
C ALA A 136 -31.62 36.98 16.02
N ALA A 137 -30.41 37.15 15.48
CA ALA A 137 -29.33 36.17 15.59
C ALA A 137 -28.93 35.95 17.06
N LEU A 138 -28.76 37.02 17.85
CA LEU A 138 -28.48 36.91 19.28
C LEU A 138 -29.57 36.11 20.01
N GLN A 139 -30.84 36.47 19.81
CA GLN A 139 -31.96 35.82 20.49
C GLN A 139 -32.07 34.34 20.11
N TYR A 140 -31.85 34.01 18.84
CA TYR A 140 -31.84 32.60 18.41
C TYR A 140 -30.68 31.83 19.05
N ALA A 141 -29.46 32.40 19.04
CA ALA A 141 -28.31 31.78 19.67
C ALA A 141 -28.55 31.55 21.16
N ASN A 142 -29.04 32.56 21.90
CA ASN A 142 -29.37 32.44 23.31
C ASN A 142 -30.40 31.32 23.56
N ASN A 143 -31.50 31.30 22.81
CA ASN A 143 -32.53 30.26 22.96
C ASN A 143 -32.01 28.83 22.64
N SER A 144 -31.04 28.73 21.73
CA SER A 144 -30.42 27.46 21.33
C SER A 144 -29.36 27.00 22.33
N TRP A 145 -28.58 27.93 22.88
CA TRP A 145 -27.36 27.65 23.64
C TRP A 145 -27.54 27.70 25.15
N ASP A 146 -28.53 28.45 25.67
CA ASP A 146 -28.88 28.47 27.10
C ASP A 146 -29.29 27.08 27.62
N TRP A 147 -29.56 26.15 26.70
CA TRP A 147 -29.62 24.71 26.93
C TRP A 147 -28.48 24.15 27.80
N VAL A 148 -27.27 24.71 27.75
CA VAL A 148 -26.14 24.27 28.61
C VAL A 148 -26.28 24.70 30.07
N ASN A 149 -27.05 25.76 30.34
CA ASN A 149 -27.27 26.28 31.69
C ASN A 149 -28.41 25.54 32.43
N GLU A 150 -29.06 24.58 31.78
CA GLU A 150 -30.10 23.77 32.42
C GLU A 150 -29.53 22.89 33.57
N PRO A 151 -30.36 22.42 34.53
CA PRO A 151 -29.89 21.67 35.70
C PRO A 151 -29.18 20.34 35.41
N GLN A 152 -29.29 19.83 34.18
CA GLN A 152 -28.58 18.64 33.72
C GLN A 152 -27.19 19.05 33.23
N ILE A 153 -26.15 18.29 33.56
CA ILE A 153 -24.80 18.55 33.07
C ILE A 153 -24.82 18.43 31.54
N ARG A 154 -24.76 19.57 30.87
CA ARG A 154 -24.82 19.71 29.41
C ARG A 154 -23.68 20.59 28.95
N SER A 155 -23.21 20.34 27.74
CA SER A 155 -22.12 21.12 27.15
C SER A 155 -22.19 21.04 25.63
N PHE A 156 -21.51 21.94 24.94
CA PHE A 156 -21.31 21.78 23.50
C PHE A 156 -19.89 22.13 23.10
N TYR A 157 -19.47 21.56 21.97
CA TYR A 157 -18.20 21.87 21.35
C TYR A 157 -18.39 22.97 20.31
N LEU A 158 -17.64 24.05 20.45
CA LEU A 158 -17.49 25.06 19.40
C LEU A 158 -16.20 24.79 18.64
N VAL A 159 -16.30 24.53 17.33
CA VAL A 159 -15.14 24.36 16.47
C VAL A 159 -14.91 25.62 15.64
N THR A 160 -13.73 26.21 15.73
CA THR A 160 -13.38 27.44 15.01
C THR A 160 -12.83 27.16 13.60
N GLU A 161 -12.81 28.19 12.77
CA GLU A 161 -12.09 28.20 11.48
C GLU A 161 -10.69 28.83 11.66
N PRO A 162 -9.67 28.44 10.87
CA PRO A 162 -8.38 29.12 10.91
C PRO A 162 -8.52 30.64 10.77
N GLY A 163 -7.84 31.40 11.64
CA GLY A 163 -7.88 32.86 11.62
C GLY A 163 -9.19 33.52 12.07
N SER A 164 -10.25 32.75 12.34
CA SER A 164 -11.58 33.33 12.68
C SER A 164 -11.66 33.89 14.09
N CYS A 165 -10.87 33.35 15.02
CA CYS A 165 -10.97 33.65 16.45
C CYS A 165 -9.59 33.77 17.15
N SER A 166 -8.54 33.23 16.54
CA SER A 166 -7.15 33.34 16.96
C SER A 166 -6.24 33.46 15.73
N ASN A 167 -4.96 33.78 15.94
CA ASN A 167 -3.96 33.77 14.87
C ASN A 167 -3.53 32.35 14.43
N SER A 168 -4.25 31.32 14.84
CA SER A 168 -3.97 29.93 14.46
C SER A 168 -4.30 29.66 13.00
N SER A 169 -3.43 28.91 12.32
CA SER A 169 -3.69 28.31 11.01
C SER A 169 -4.53 27.03 11.08
N GLU A 170 -4.88 26.59 12.28
CA GLU A 170 -5.62 25.35 12.54
C GLU A 170 -7.00 25.63 13.13
N ARG A 171 -7.91 24.66 13.03
CA ARG A 171 -9.20 24.67 13.73
C ARG A 171 -8.95 24.38 15.21
N GLN A 172 -9.57 25.17 16.09
CA GLN A 172 -9.54 24.96 17.55
C GLN A 172 -10.89 24.42 18.02
N ILE A 173 -10.89 23.69 19.14
CA ILE A 173 -12.09 23.15 19.77
C ILE A 173 -12.22 23.76 21.15
N TYR A 174 -13.38 24.30 21.47
CA TYR A 174 -13.73 24.77 22.82
C TYR A 174 -14.85 23.92 23.38
N HIS A 175 -14.70 23.42 24.61
CA HIS A 175 -15.74 22.71 25.34
C HIS A 175 -16.50 23.67 26.24
N ILE A 176 -17.68 24.08 25.78
CA ILE A 176 -18.49 25.12 26.42
C ILE A 176 -19.46 24.48 27.40
N ASN A 177 -19.41 24.91 28.66
CA ASN A 177 -20.25 24.40 29.74
C ASN A 177 -21.22 25.44 30.32
N SER A 178 -21.07 26.71 29.92
CA SER A 178 -21.91 27.80 30.40
C SER A 178 -21.94 28.94 29.37
N THR A 179 -23.09 29.62 29.29
CA THR A 179 -23.25 30.78 28.42
C THR A 179 -23.87 31.95 29.16
N THR A 180 -23.37 33.16 28.94
CA THR A 180 -23.96 34.40 29.46
C THR A 180 -24.23 35.36 28.30
N THR A 181 -25.44 35.89 28.23
CA THR A 181 -25.85 36.83 27.17
C THR A 181 -25.85 38.27 27.67
N ASP A 182 -25.23 39.17 26.90
CA ASP A 182 -25.33 40.62 27.05
C ASP A 182 -26.17 41.19 25.90
N GLU A 183 -27.44 41.47 26.19
CA GLU A 183 -28.35 42.05 25.19
C GLU A 183 -27.98 43.49 24.77
N SER A 184 -27.25 44.23 25.60
CA SER A 184 -26.89 45.62 25.32
C SER A 184 -25.76 45.74 24.31
N GLU A 185 -24.81 44.80 24.36
CA GLU A 185 -23.67 44.71 23.45
C GLU A 185 -23.90 43.72 22.29
N PHE A 186 -25.09 43.14 22.19
CA PHE A 186 -25.44 42.04 21.28
C PHE A 186 -24.39 40.91 21.31
N SER A 187 -23.99 40.49 22.51
CA SER A 187 -22.87 39.57 22.68
C SER A 187 -23.24 38.36 23.54
N ILE A 188 -22.64 37.21 23.26
CA ILE A 188 -22.71 36.02 24.12
C ILE A 188 -21.28 35.66 24.55
N HIS A 189 -21.10 35.48 25.85
CA HIS A 189 -19.88 34.97 26.47
C HIS A 189 -20.05 33.47 26.72
N LEU A 190 -19.20 32.68 26.10
CA LEU A 190 -19.13 31.23 26.24
C LEU A 190 -17.98 30.89 27.19
N GLN A 191 -18.30 30.27 28.32
CA GLN A 191 -17.32 29.77 29.29
C GLN A 191 -17.02 28.30 29.01
N GLY A 192 -15.74 27.97 28.95
CA GLY A 192 -15.27 26.64 28.58
C GLY A 192 -13.77 26.59 28.40
N ASP A 193 -13.24 25.39 28.22
CA ASP A 193 -11.81 25.15 28.04
C ASP A 193 -11.48 24.86 26.57
N GLU A 194 -10.32 25.33 26.09
CA GLU A 194 -9.77 24.87 24.81
C GLU A 194 -9.31 23.41 24.94
N LEU A 195 -9.69 22.58 23.98
CA LEU A 195 -9.37 21.16 23.93
C LEU A 195 -8.40 20.85 22.79
N HIS A 196 -7.48 19.93 23.08
CA HIS A 196 -6.74 19.24 22.03
C HIS A 196 -7.65 18.22 21.31
N TRP A 197 -7.32 17.92 20.05
CA TRP A 197 -8.09 16.98 19.23
C TRP A 197 -8.17 15.56 19.82
N ASP A 198 -7.15 15.14 20.57
CA ASP A 198 -7.11 13.85 21.27
C ASP A 198 -7.98 13.82 22.53
N GLN A 199 -8.42 14.99 23.00
CA GLN A 199 -9.31 15.18 24.15
C GLN A 199 -10.78 15.32 23.74
N PHE A 200 -11.10 15.34 22.44
CA PHE A 200 -12.48 15.34 21.99
C PHE A 200 -13.17 14.08 22.51
N GLY A 201 -14.03 14.27 23.51
CA GLY A 201 -14.55 13.20 24.35
C GLY A 201 -15.52 12.28 23.64
N ASN A 202 -15.84 12.51 22.37
CA ASN A 202 -16.84 11.76 21.62
C ASN A 202 -16.30 11.02 20.39
N ALA A 203 -17.18 10.38 19.63
CA ALA A 203 -16.78 9.59 18.47
C ALA A 203 -16.28 10.48 17.34
N LEU A 204 -15.07 10.18 16.88
CA LEU A 204 -14.42 10.83 15.74
C LEU A 204 -14.20 9.79 14.65
N ALA A 205 -14.74 10.05 13.46
CA ALA A 205 -14.54 9.22 12.28
C ALA A 205 -13.79 9.99 11.21
N ILE A 206 -12.71 9.42 10.67
CA ILE A 206 -11.97 10.02 9.55
C ILE A 206 -12.14 9.12 8.34
N GLU A 207 -12.56 9.74 7.25
CA GLU A 207 -12.64 9.15 5.92
C GLU A 207 -11.74 9.95 4.98
N TYR A 208 -10.88 9.25 4.24
CA TYR A 208 -9.93 9.85 3.30
C TYR A 208 -10.21 9.33 1.89
N GLY A 209 -10.18 10.23 0.90
CA GLY A 209 -10.47 9.89 -0.49
C GLY A 209 -10.01 10.95 -1.48
N THR A 210 -10.32 10.70 -2.75
CA THR A 210 -10.15 11.67 -3.83
C THR A 210 -11.50 12.07 -4.42
N ILE A 211 -11.55 13.26 -5.02
CA ILE A 211 -12.69 13.73 -5.80
C ILE A 211 -12.21 14.00 -7.22
N SER A 212 -12.84 13.34 -8.20
CA SER A 212 -12.61 13.57 -9.63
C SER A 212 -13.39 14.79 -10.11
N ASN A 213 -12.71 15.72 -10.78
CA ASN A 213 -13.27 17.03 -11.12
C ASN A 213 -14.04 16.97 -12.45
N SER A 214 -15.37 16.95 -12.45
CA SER A 214 -16.19 16.89 -13.69
C SER A 214 -16.56 18.26 -14.28
N SER A 215 -16.28 19.38 -13.62
CA SER A 215 -16.62 20.71 -14.15
C SER A 215 -15.69 21.82 -13.67
N LEU A 216 -14.56 21.97 -14.35
CA LEU A 216 -13.73 23.19 -14.31
C LEU A 216 -14.46 24.33 -15.05
N GLY A 217 -15.50 24.88 -14.43
CA GLY A 217 -16.08 26.17 -14.80
C GLY A 217 -15.33 27.30 -14.11
N ARG A 218 -14.98 28.38 -14.83
CA ARG A 218 -14.19 29.55 -14.39
C ARG A 218 -14.73 30.36 -13.18
N ARG A 219 -15.63 29.84 -12.33
CA ARG A 219 -16.28 30.58 -11.23
C ARG A 219 -16.58 29.75 -9.96
N GLY A 220 -15.64 28.94 -9.51
CA GLY A 220 -15.76 28.22 -8.23
C GLY A 220 -15.68 26.71 -8.40
N ILE A 221 -14.99 26.05 -7.46
CA ILE A 221 -14.82 24.60 -7.44
C ILE A 221 -16.07 24.00 -6.79
N SER A 222 -16.95 23.38 -7.55
CA SER A 222 -18.04 22.56 -6.99
C SER A 222 -17.52 21.15 -6.70
N LEU A 223 -17.06 20.91 -5.47
CA LEU A 223 -16.69 19.57 -5.00
C LEU A 223 -17.94 18.84 -4.52
N ASP A 224 -18.34 17.79 -5.23
CA ASP A 224 -19.40 16.88 -4.77
C ASP A 224 -18.80 15.83 -3.83
N ILE A 225 -18.62 16.22 -2.55
CA ILE A 225 -18.02 15.38 -1.51
C ILE A 225 -18.88 14.14 -1.19
N SER A 226 -20.13 14.08 -1.67
CA SER A 226 -20.97 12.88 -1.57
C SER A 226 -20.51 11.72 -2.47
N LYS A 227 -19.60 11.99 -3.42
CA LYS A 227 -19.02 11.01 -4.35
C LYS A 227 -17.54 10.82 -4.07
N THR A 228 -17.24 10.31 -2.88
CA THR A 228 -15.88 9.92 -2.52
C THR A 228 -15.47 8.71 -3.36
N GLU A 229 -14.36 8.81 -4.08
CA GLU A 229 -13.75 7.67 -4.78
C GLU A 229 -12.58 7.12 -3.97
N ASP A 230 -12.32 5.83 -4.14
CA ASP A 230 -11.09 5.21 -3.64
C ASP A 230 -9.87 5.91 -4.22
N VAL A 231 -8.82 6.03 -3.42
CA VAL A 231 -7.55 6.61 -3.87
C VAL A 231 -6.89 5.61 -4.81
N LYS A 232 -6.86 5.92 -6.11
CA LYS A 232 -6.24 5.09 -7.14
C LYS A 232 -4.76 5.42 -7.24
N ILE A 233 -3.92 4.41 -7.00
CA ILE A 233 -2.46 4.52 -7.03
C ILE A 233 -1.97 3.83 -8.29
N PRO A 234 -1.50 4.58 -9.31
CA PRO A 234 -0.92 3.96 -10.48
C PRO A 234 0.42 3.30 -10.12
N LEU A 235 0.55 2.02 -10.46
CA LEU A 235 1.78 1.25 -10.32
C LEU A 235 2.38 1.05 -11.72
N GLN A 236 2.83 2.14 -12.35
CA GLN A 236 3.45 2.06 -13.68
C GLN A 236 4.91 2.46 -13.60
N VAL A 237 5.78 1.46 -13.56
CA VAL A 237 7.22 1.66 -13.35
C VAL A 237 8.02 0.74 -14.25
N ASP A 238 8.84 1.36 -15.10
CA ASP A 238 9.88 0.70 -15.89
C ASP A 238 11.13 0.51 -15.02
N MET A 239 11.64 -0.72 -14.98
CA MET A 239 12.80 -1.13 -14.20
C MET A 239 13.92 -1.68 -15.09
N ASN A 240 13.89 -1.39 -16.38
CA ASN A 240 14.90 -1.77 -17.33
C ASN A 240 16.22 -1.06 -16.99
N LYS A 241 17.20 -1.85 -16.57
CA LYS A 241 18.53 -1.36 -16.28
C LYS A 241 19.53 -2.49 -16.23
N LYS A 242 20.80 -2.12 -16.44
CA LYS A 242 21.93 -2.96 -16.07
C LYS A 242 21.98 -3.09 -14.55
N ILE A 243 21.85 -4.31 -14.06
CA ILE A 243 21.80 -4.65 -12.63
C ILE A 243 23.20 -4.81 -12.07
N LEU A 244 24.07 -5.51 -12.81
CA LEU A 244 25.43 -5.81 -12.40
C LEU A 244 26.32 -5.87 -13.65
N GLU A 245 27.52 -5.32 -13.54
CA GLU A 245 28.60 -5.51 -14.51
C GLU A 245 29.90 -5.68 -13.73
N GLN A 246 30.51 -6.84 -13.89
CA GLN A 246 31.73 -7.20 -13.21
C GLN A 246 32.66 -7.93 -14.19
N SER A 247 33.86 -7.41 -14.36
CA SER A 247 34.90 -8.06 -15.16
C SER A 247 36.18 -8.15 -14.34
N LYS A 248 36.72 -9.37 -14.21
CA LYS A 248 38.05 -9.64 -13.65
C LYS A 248 38.88 -10.39 -14.70
N SER A 249 40.16 -10.63 -14.43
CA SER A 249 41.04 -11.35 -15.36
C SER A 249 40.52 -12.75 -15.71
N ASP A 250 39.85 -13.40 -14.75
CA ASP A 250 39.54 -14.84 -14.82
C ASP A 250 38.03 -15.14 -15.01
N TYR A 251 37.17 -14.12 -14.86
CA TYR A 251 35.72 -14.24 -15.10
C TYR A 251 35.07 -12.89 -15.41
N GLY A 252 33.92 -12.96 -16.07
CA GLY A 252 33.02 -11.81 -16.29
C GLY A 252 31.59 -12.17 -15.97
N LEU A 253 30.81 -11.20 -15.46
CA LEU A 253 29.40 -11.35 -15.16
C LEU A 253 28.68 -10.02 -15.43
N ASP A 254 27.79 -10.05 -16.41
CA ASP A 254 26.88 -8.94 -16.72
C ASP A 254 25.44 -9.42 -16.56
N ILE A 255 24.61 -8.60 -15.91
CA ILE A 255 23.19 -8.89 -15.65
C ILE A 255 22.39 -7.67 -16.01
N ASP A 256 21.45 -7.85 -16.94
CA ASP A 256 20.55 -6.80 -17.42
C ASP A 256 19.09 -7.20 -17.15
N CYS A 257 18.32 -6.27 -16.62
CA CYS A 257 16.86 -6.31 -16.68
C CYS A 257 16.44 -5.59 -17.97
N THR A 258 15.88 -6.33 -18.93
CA THR A 258 15.61 -5.81 -20.29
C THR A 258 14.13 -5.62 -20.61
N ASP A 259 13.25 -6.31 -19.87
CA ASP A 259 11.80 -6.07 -19.84
C ASP A 259 11.29 -6.36 -18.43
N CYS A 260 11.67 -5.47 -17.52
CA CYS A 260 11.32 -5.55 -16.10
C CYS A 260 10.45 -4.36 -15.73
N GLY A 261 9.33 -4.63 -15.09
CA GLY A 261 8.45 -3.55 -14.67
C GLY A 261 7.21 -4.04 -13.96
N ILE A 262 6.43 -3.08 -13.48
CA ILE A 262 5.08 -3.29 -12.96
C ILE A 262 4.13 -2.30 -13.62
N GLY A 263 2.92 -2.76 -13.90
CA GLY A 263 1.80 -2.01 -14.44
C GLY A 263 0.53 -2.27 -13.63
N GLY A 264 -0.48 -1.43 -13.83
CA GLY A 264 -1.78 -1.50 -13.17
C GLY A 264 -1.96 -0.40 -12.12
N ALA A 265 -2.91 -0.58 -11.22
CA ALA A 265 -3.15 0.33 -10.10
C ALA A 265 -3.60 -0.43 -8.84
N VAL A 266 -3.63 0.27 -7.72
CA VAL A 266 -4.27 -0.21 -6.47
C VAL A 266 -5.26 0.85 -6.03
N ALA A 267 -6.51 0.46 -5.79
CA ALA A 267 -7.48 1.27 -5.08
C ALA A 267 -7.28 1.09 -3.57
N PHE A 268 -7.17 2.21 -2.87
CA PHE A 268 -6.93 2.26 -1.43
C PHE A 268 -8.05 3.01 -0.72
N THR A 269 -8.50 2.45 0.39
CA THR A 269 -9.50 3.05 1.27
C THR A 269 -9.03 2.96 2.72
N MET A 270 -9.20 4.05 3.48
CA MET A 270 -8.92 4.09 4.92
C MET A 270 -10.12 4.66 5.67
N ARG A 271 -10.50 3.98 6.76
CA ARG A 271 -11.52 4.44 7.70
C ARG A 271 -11.01 4.32 9.12
N LEU A 272 -11.12 5.42 9.87
CA LEU A 272 -10.76 5.48 11.28
C LEU A 272 -12.02 5.69 12.12
N VAL A 273 -12.10 5.00 13.26
CA VAL A 273 -13.12 5.26 14.29
C VAL A 273 -12.49 5.30 15.68
N VAL A 274 -12.64 6.44 16.35
CA VAL A 274 -12.26 6.66 17.76
C VAL A 274 -13.51 6.68 18.63
N VAL A 275 -13.46 6.06 19.81
CA VAL A 275 -14.64 5.89 20.70
C VAL A 275 -14.40 6.57 22.06
N PRO A 276 -15.46 7.20 22.64
CA PRO A 276 -15.39 8.21 23.72
C PRO A 276 -14.63 7.84 24.99
N LEU A 277 -14.91 6.67 25.56
CA LEU A 277 -14.78 6.50 27.01
C LEU A 277 -13.33 6.44 27.56
N LYS A 278 -12.29 6.40 26.71
CA LYS A 278 -10.86 6.33 27.13
C LYS A 278 -9.85 6.89 26.12
N ALA A 279 -10.25 7.72 25.15
CA ALA A 279 -9.38 8.08 24.00
C ALA A 279 -8.75 6.85 23.32
N LYS A 280 -9.49 5.73 23.34
CA LYS A 280 -9.03 4.45 22.79
C LYS A 280 -9.46 4.38 21.34
N ILE A 281 -8.48 4.22 20.47
CA ILE A 281 -8.71 3.96 19.04
C ILE A 281 -9.41 2.60 18.94
N ASN A 282 -10.59 2.57 18.31
CA ASN A 282 -11.43 1.38 18.25
C ASN A 282 -11.21 0.60 16.95
N GLU A 283 -11.05 1.31 15.84
CA GLU A 283 -10.86 0.72 14.52
C GLU A 283 -9.99 1.59 13.64
N ILE A 284 -9.00 0.97 12.98
CA ILE A 284 -8.29 1.56 11.84
C ILE A 284 -8.42 0.56 10.70
N SER A 285 -9.44 0.71 9.87
CA SER A 285 -9.68 -0.16 8.74
C SER A 285 -8.94 0.33 7.50
N VAL A 286 -8.09 -0.53 6.95
CA VAL A 286 -7.38 -0.31 5.68
C VAL A 286 -7.84 -1.35 4.68
N SER A 287 -8.17 -0.94 3.47
CA SER A 287 -8.50 -1.82 2.36
C SER A 287 -7.67 -1.52 1.12
N MET A 288 -7.27 -2.59 0.43
CA MET A 288 -6.55 -2.52 -0.85
C MET A 288 -7.19 -3.47 -1.85
N VAL A 289 -7.46 -2.94 -3.04
CA VAL A 289 -8.01 -3.68 -4.17
C VAL A 289 -7.11 -3.45 -5.39
N PRO A 290 -6.37 -4.46 -5.87
CA PRO A 290 -5.55 -4.33 -7.07
C PRO A 290 -6.44 -4.18 -8.31
N GLN A 291 -5.99 -3.37 -9.27
CA GLN A 291 -6.63 -3.11 -10.54
C GLN A 291 -5.64 -3.46 -11.65
N ASP A 292 -5.84 -4.62 -12.27
CA ASP A 292 -5.06 -5.11 -13.40
C ASP A 292 -3.53 -5.11 -13.18
N ILE A 293 -3.08 -5.46 -11.97
CA ILE A 293 -1.64 -5.52 -11.67
C ILE A 293 -0.96 -6.58 -12.54
N LYS A 294 0.09 -6.17 -13.24
CA LYS A 294 0.96 -7.03 -14.04
C LYS A 294 2.41 -6.70 -13.72
N ALA A 295 3.20 -7.72 -13.41
CA ALA A 295 4.64 -7.61 -13.24
C ALA A 295 5.34 -8.45 -14.32
N SER A 296 6.37 -7.90 -14.94
CA SER A 296 7.24 -8.60 -15.89
C SER A 296 8.68 -8.57 -15.39
N MET A 297 9.40 -9.65 -15.67
CA MET A 297 10.82 -9.77 -15.39
C MET A 297 11.48 -10.54 -16.53
N ASN A 298 12.23 -9.86 -17.37
CA ASN A 298 13.14 -10.46 -18.33
C ASN A 298 14.60 -10.12 -17.97
N VAL A 299 15.34 -11.13 -17.54
CA VAL A 299 16.73 -11.02 -17.10
C VAL A 299 17.64 -11.67 -18.11
N LYS A 300 18.63 -10.92 -18.57
CA LYS A 300 19.73 -11.39 -19.40
C LYS A 300 21.00 -11.48 -18.57
N VAL A 301 21.64 -12.64 -18.58
CA VAL A 301 22.88 -12.93 -17.87
C VAL A 301 23.94 -13.32 -18.87
N VAL A 302 25.05 -12.59 -18.88
CA VAL A 302 26.25 -12.93 -19.66
C VAL A 302 27.34 -13.28 -18.68
N GLY A 303 27.69 -14.56 -18.58
CA GLY A 303 28.77 -15.01 -17.72
C GLY A 303 29.91 -15.62 -18.53
N ARG A 304 31.13 -15.38 -18.07
CA ARG A 304 32.38 -15.85 -18.67
C ARG A 304 33.27 -16.50 -17.62
N GLY A 305 33.92 -17.60 -17.98
CA GLY A 305 34.87 -18.31 -17.13
C GLY A 305 34.22 -19.03 -15.93
N LYS A 306 34.95 -19.13 -14.81
CA LYS A 306 34.49 -19.79 -13.58
C LYS A 306 34.28 -18.74 -12.50
N ILE A 307 33.05 -18.54 -12.06
CA ILE A 307 32.73 -17.59 -10.99
C ILE A 307 32.96 -18.31 -9.65
N PRO A 308 33.96 -17.89 -8.85
CA PRO A 308 34.46 -18.70 -7.74
C PRO A 308 33.62 -18.61 -6.46
N VAL A 309 32.61 -17.72 -6.40
CA VAL A 309 31.84 -17.43 -5.18
C VAL A 309 30.34 -17.47 -5.50
N GLN A 310 29.54 -17.91 -4.52
CA GLN A 310 28.09 -17.70 -4.54
C GLN A 310 27.80 -16.20 -4.43
N ILE A 311 27.09 -15.66 -5.41
CA ILE A 311 26.71 -14.25 -5.42
C ILE A 311 25.27 -14.17 -4.92
N THR A 312 25.07 -13.47 -3.80
CA THR A 312 23.76 -12.97 -3.40
C THR A 312 23.79 -11.46 -3.55
N TYR A 313 22.89 -10.93 -4.38
CA TYR A 313 22.86 -9.51 -4.69
C TYR A 313 21.43 -9.02 -4.71
N ALA A 314 21.15 -7.92 -4.02
CA ALA A 314 19.80 -7.38 -3.95
C ALA A 314 19.78 -5.84 -3.99
N PRO A 315 19.95 -5.24 -5.18
CA PRO A 315 19.94 -3.80 -5.30
C PRO A 315 18.52 -3.25 -5.24
N HIS A 316 18.41 -2.06 -4.67
CA HIS A 316 17.21 -1.25 -4.81
C HIS A 316 17.01 -0.90 -6.30
N LEU A 317 15.83 -1.20 -6.83
CA LEU A 317 15.49 -0.84 -8.21
C LEU A 317 15.08 0.62 -8.27
N THR A 318 14.04 0.97 -7.50
CA THR A 318 13.40 2.28 -7.51
C THR A 318 12.37 2.42 -6.38
N THR A 319 12.04 3.67 -6.04
CA THR A 319 10.91 4.03 -5.20
C THR A 319 9.75 4.44 -6.09
N ILE A 320 8.57 3.86 -5.85
CA ILE A 320 7.35 4.12 -6.60
C ILE A 320 6.64 5.30 -5.92
N PRO A 321 6.39 6.41 -6.63
CA PRO A 321 5.67 7.53 -6.06
C PRO A 321 4.23 7.12 -5.75
N LEU A 322 3.85 7.14 -4.48
CA LEU A 322 2.48 6.84 -4.03
C LEU A 322 1.54 8.05 -4.03
N GLY A 323 1.99 9.15 -4.65
CA GLY A 323 1.23 10.38 -4.88
C GLY A 323 0.47 10.84 -3.63
N PRO A 324 -0.88 10.83 -3.65
CA PRO A 324 -1.72 11.40 -2.60
C PRO A 324 -1.73 10.64 -1.27
N LEU A 325 -1.25 9.39 -1.22
CA LEU A 325 -1.39 8.57 0.00
C LEU A 325 -0.65 9.13 1.23
N GLY A 326 0.41 9.90 1.03
CA GLY A 326 1.04 10.62 2.12
C GLY A 326 0.23 11.88 2.40
N PHE A 327 -0.29 12.04 3.62
CA PHE A 327 -0.94 13.30 4.03
C PHE A 327 -0.81 13.54 5.52
N SER A 328 -0.96 14.80 5.94
CA SER A 328 -1.02 15.15 7.35
C SER A 328 -2.13 16.15 7.63
N ILE A 329 -2.90 15.91 8.68
CA ILE A 329 -3.74 16.91 9.34
C ILE A 329 -3.07 17.19 10.69
N PRO A 330 -2.50 18.40 10.88
CA PRO A 330 -1.79 18.75 12.10
C PRO A 330 -2.56 18.37 13.36
N ASN A 331 -1.84 17.82 14.33
CA ASN A 331 -2.36 17.40 15.66
C ASN A 331 -3.46 16.31 15.65
N ILE A 332 -3.90 15.83 14.49
CA ILE A 332 -4.91 14.78 14.35
C ILE A 332 -4.25 13.51 13.82
N ILE A 333 -3.86 13.49 12.55
CA ILE A 333 -3.41 12.31 11.84
C ILE A 333 -2.27 12.62 10.87
N THR A 334 -1.28 11.76 10.83
CA THR A 334 -0.24 11.76 9.80
C THR A 334 -0.21 10.38 9.16
N LEU A 335 -0.38 10.31 7.85
CA LEU A 335 -0.23 9.10 7.05
C LEU A 335 0.98 9.27 6.13
N GLY A 336 1.94 8.37 6.23
CA GLY A 336 3.07 8.22 5.32
C GLY A 336 2.93 6.93 4.53
N ALA A 337 3.27 7.00 3.25
CA ALA A 337 3.26 5.83 2.37
C ALA A 337 4.53 5.81 1.52
N VAL A 338 5.11 4.63 1.38
CA VAL A 338 6.25 4.39 0.48
C VAL A 338 6.05 3.10 -0.27
N ALA A 339 6.41 3.07 -1.54
CA ALA A 339 6.50 1.83 -2.28
C ALA A 339 7.88 1.68 -2.91
N THR A 340 8.39 0.46 -2.93
CA THR A 340 9.72 0.14 -3.46
C THR A 340 9.64 -1.07 -4.35
N ALA A 341 10.60 -1.14 -5.26
CA ALA A 341 10.95 -2.37 -5.94
C ALA A 341 12.43 -2.64 -5.75
N ASP A 342 12.76 -3.87 -5.43
CA ASP A 342 14.11 -4.37 -5.23
C ASP A 342 14.30 -5.61 -6.11
N PHE A 343 15.49 -5.77 -6.70
CA PHE A 343 15.83 -6.98 -7.42
C PHE A 343 16.52 -7.93 -6.46
N GLY A 344 16.33 -9.24 -6.63
CA GLY A 344 17.06 -10.26 -5.91
C GLY A 344 17.71 -11.23 -6.88
N LEU A 345 18.98 -11.54 -6.64
CA LEU A 345 19.78 -12.49 -7.38
C LEU A 345 20.50 -13.43 -6.41
N GLY A 346 20.37 -14.72 -6.65
CA GLY A 346 21.27 -15.76 -6.17
C GLY A 346 21.92 -16.43 -7.38
N LEU A 347 23.25 -16.45 -7.44
CA LEU A 347 23.99 -17.17 -8.47
C LEU A 347 25.03 -18.09 -7.83
N ALA A 348 25.02 -19.36 -8.24
CA ALA A 348 25.97 -20.36 -7.79
C ALA A 348 26.45 -21.24 -8.95
N ASN A 349 27.57 -21.92 -8.73
CA ASN A 349 28.09 -22.96 -9.62
C ASN A 349 28.37 -22.54 -11.08
N TRP A 350 28.43 -21.24 -11.40
CA TRP A 350 28.66 -20.79 -12.77
C TRP A 350 30.03 -21.22 -13.31
N LYS A 351 30.00 -22.00 -14.39
CA LYS A 351 31.17 -22.44 -15.14
C LYS A 351 30.90 -22.31 -16.63
N GLY A 352 31.83 -21.69 -17.36
CA GLY A 352 31.81 -21.59 -18.81
C GLY A 352 31.35 -20.23 -19.31
N ASP A 353 31.26 -20.12 -20.64
CA ASP A 353 30.89 -18.89 -21.33
C ASP A 353 29.51 -19.07 -21.95
N ALA A 354 28.56 -18.27 -21.47
CA ALA A 354 27.20 -18.31 -21.98
C ALA A 354 26.45 -16.99 -21.78
N THR A 355 25.46 -16.80 -22.65
CA THR A 355 24.37 -15.86 -22.48
C THR A 355 23.10 -16.62 -22.17
N VAL A 356 22.41 -16.24 -21.11
CA VAL A 356 21.17 -16.84 -20.62
C VAL A 356 20.12 -15.74 -20.52
N GLU A 357 18.96 -15.93 -21.14
CA GLU A 357 17.81 -15.03 -20.95
C GLU A 357 16.66 -15.80 -20.31
N LEU A 358 16.14 -15.24 -19.21
CA LEU A 358 15.06 -15.80 -18.40
C LEU A 358 13.94 -14.79 -18.31
N GLY A 359 12.75 -15.16 -18.77
CA GLY A 359 11.56 -14.32 -18.74
C GLY A 359 10.43 -14.94 -17.92
N ALA A 360 9.78 -14.12 -17.11
CA ALA A 360 8.51 -14.46 -16.48
C ALA A 360 7.63 -13.22 -16.34
N SER A 361 6.33 -13.46 -16.28
CA SER A 361 5.34 -12.47 -15.91
C SER A 361 4.36 -13.02 -14.90
N ALA A 362 3.78 -12.12 -14.13
CA ALA A 362 2.77 -12.39 -13.14
C ALA A 362 1.63 -11.38 -13.25
N SER A 363 0.40 -11.82 -12.99
CA SER A 363 -0.75 -10.92 -12.93
C SER A 363 -1.63 -11.25 -11.74
N LEU A 364 -2.16 -10.23 -11.07
CA LEU A 364 -3.12 -10.39 -9.98
C LEU A 364 -4.55 -10.16 -10.47
N PRO A 365 -5.53 -10.98 -10.03
CA PRO A 365 -6.94 -10.75 -10.35
C PRO A 365 -7.44 -9.40 -9.82
N ALA A 366 -8.25 -8.70 -10.62
CA ALA A 366 -8.82 -7.39 -10.25
C ALA A 366 -9.92 -7.47 -9.18
N ASP A 367 -10.42 -8.67 -8.86
CA ASP A 367 -11.40 -8.93 -7.79
C ASP A 367 -10.73 -9.34 -6.47
N SER A 368 -9.40 -9.23 -6.38
CA SER A 368 -8.69 -9.48 -5.14
C SER A 368 -9.05 -8.39 -4.12
N LEU A 369 -9.16 -8.78 -2.86
CA LEU A 369 -9.47 -7.87 -1.77
C LEU A 369 -8.54 -8.16 -0.61
N MET A 370 -7.98 -7.12 -0.03
CA MET A 370 -7.39 -7.16 1.30
C MET A 370 -8.07 -6.13 2.17
N LYS A 371 -8.41 -6.54 3.39
CA LYS A 371 -8.93 -5.63 4.42
C LYS A 371 -8.34 -6.02 5.77
N VAL A 372 -7.87 -5.04 6.52
CA VAL A 372 -7.35 -5.24 7.87
C VAL A 372 -7.86 -4.14 8.80
N ASP A 373 -8.08 -4.49 10.05
CA ASP A 373 -8.21 -3.54 11.15
C ASP A 373 -6.89 -3.54 11.94
N LEU A 374 -6.14 -2.42 11.91
CA LEU A 374 -4.83 -2.33 12.57
C LEU A 374 -4.93 -2.36 14.10
N VAL A 375 -6.12 -2.06 14.66
CA VAL A 375 -6.39 -2.14 16.10
C VAL A 375 -6.80 -3.56 16.49
N ASN A 376 -7.70 -4.17 15.71
CA ASN A 376 -8.16 -5.54 15.91
C ASN A 376 -7.77 -6.44 14.74
N GLN A 377 -6.53 -6.91 14.76
CA GLN A 377 -5.93 -7.67 13.68
C GLN A 377 -6.60 -9.05 13.44
N LYS A 378 -7.55 -9.46 14.29
CA LYS A 378 -8.40 -10.64 14.04
C LYS A 378 -9.41 -10.40 12.92
N LYS A 379 -9.73 -9.13 12.61
CA LYS A 379 -10.58 -8.74 11.47
C LYS A 379 -9.77 -8.60 10.18
N PHE A 380 -8.86 -9.53 9.94
CA PHE A 380 -8.12 -9.59 8.69
C PHE A 380 -8.90 -10.44 7.68
N GLU A 381 -9.15 -9.89 6.51
CA GLU A 381 -9.84 -10.54 5.40
C GLU A 381 -8.96 -10.44 4.15
N SER A 382 -8.82 -11.57 3.45
CA SER A 382 -8.11 -11.61 2.17
C SER A 382 -8.81 -12.54 1.19
N LYS A 383 -8.84 -12.15 -0.09
CA LYS A 383 -9.42 -12.91 -1.19
C LYS A 383 -8.67 -12.62 -2.48
N GLY A 384 -8.48 -13.63 -3.34
CA GLY A 384 -8.04 -13.44 -4.73
C GLY A 384 -6.55 -13.15 -4.95
N TRP A 385 -5.72 -13.05 -3.91
CA TRP A 385 -4.27 -12.76 -3.99
C TRP A 385 -3.41 -13.92 -4.55
N GLU A 386 -3.95 -14.70 -5.48
CA GLU A 386 -3.28 -15.78 -6.17
C GLU A 386 -2.85 -15.30 -7.57
N PRO A 387 -1.55 -15.01 -7.79
CA PRO A 387 -1.11 -14.50 -9.07
C PRO A 387 -1.13 -15.59 -10.14
N LYS A 388 -1.53 -15.21 -11.36
CA LYS A 388 -1.35 -16.03 -12.56
C LYS A 388 0.06 -15.81 -13.10
N LEU A 389 0.86 -16.87 -13.12
CA LEU A 389 2.26 -16.86 -13.52
C LEU A 389 2.41 -17.40 -14.94
N THR A 390 3.18 -16.70 -15.77
CA THR A 390 3.56 -17.12 -17.13
C THR A 390 5.08 -17.12 -17.24
N VAL A 391 5.64 -18.18 -17.80
CA VAL A 391 7.09 -18.33 -18.00
C VAL A 391 7.40 -18.27 -19.48
N GLU A 392 8.36 -17.45 -19.85
CA GLU A 392 8.91 -17.42 -21.19
C GLU A 392 9.93 -18.53 -21.38
N LYS A 393 10.09 -19.00 -22.62
CA LYS A 393 11.07 -20.05 -22.91
C LYS A 393 12.47 -19.49 -22.68
N PRO A 394 13.31 -20.11 -21.82
CA PRO A 394 14.67 -19.64 -21.61
C PRO A 394 15.48 -19.77 -22.90
N THR A 395 16.33 -18.78 -23.18
CA THR A 395 17.32 -18.86 -24.26
C THR A 395 18.69 -19.04 -23.64
N ILE A 396 19.45 -20.02 -24.12
CA ILE A 396 20.82 -20.28 -23.67
C ILE A 396 21.69 -20.39 -24.91
N SER A 397 22.70 -19.54 -24.98
CA SER A 397 23.71 -19.55 -26.03
C SER A 397 25.08 -19.71 -25.41
N GLY A 398 25.78 -20.79 -25.74
CA GLY A 398 27.11 -21.10 -25.20
C GLY A 398 27.15 -22.42 -24.43
N LYS A 399 28.24 -22.63 -23.68
CA LYS A 399 28.46 -23.82 -22.86
C LYS A 399 28.62 -23.40 -21.42
N CYS A 400 27.63 -23.73 -20.60
CA CYS A 400 27.68 -23.39 -19.19
C CYS A 400 27.01 -24.44 -18.28
N SER A 401 27.31 -24.35 -17.00
CA SER A 401 26.55 -24.94 -15.90
C SER A 401 26.43 -23.89 -14.82
N PHE A 402 25.23 -23.72 -14.23
CA PHE A 402 24.95 -22.69 -13.23
C PHE A 402 23.66 -23.02 -12.46
N ASP A 403 23.53 -22.45 -11.27
CA ASP A 403 22.28 -22.32 -10.54
C ASP A 403 21.99 -20.82 -10.36
N ILE A 404 20.80 -20.39 -10.75
CA ILE A 404 20.37 -19.00 -10.65
C ILE A 404 18.99 -18.90 -10.00
N SER A 405 18.81 -17.92 -9.14
CA SER A 405 17.54 -17.51 -8.54
C SER A 405 17.40 -16.02 -8.77
N THR A 406 16.29 -15.59 -9.33
CA THR A 406 15.99 -14.18 -9.59
C THR A 406 14.57 -13.85 -9.16
N PHE A 407 14.36 -12.69 -8.57
CA PHE A 407 13.03 -12.18 -8.27
C PHE A 407 13.00 -10.66 -8.29
N ILE A 408 11.82 -10.09 -8.54
CA ILE A 408 11.55 -8.70 -8.19
C ILE A 408 10.68 -8.71 -6.94
N GLN A 409 11.13 -8.01 -5.91
CA GLN A 409 10.41 -7.81 -4.65
C GLN A 409 9.80 -6.40 -4.65
N TYR A 410 8.48 -6.34 -4.61
CA TYR A 410 7.72 -5.13 -4.41
C TYR A 410 7.39 -4.99 -2.93
N GLY A 411 7.56 -3.78 -2.39
CA GLY A 411 7.17 -3.41 -1.04
C GLY A 411 6.22 -2.22 -1.07
N ILE A 412 5.15 -2.25 -0.27
CA ILE A 412 4.33 -1.08 0.05
C ILE A 412 4.34 -0.97 1.57
N GLY A 413 4.89 0.11 2.10
CA GLY A 413 4.88 0.44 3.52
C GLY A 413 3.91 1.59 3.79
N LEU A 414 3.09 1.44 4.82
CA LEU A 414 2.20 2.46 5.35
C LEU A 414 2.56 2.70 6.81
N GLU A 415 2.63 3.96 7.20
CA GLU A 415 2.82 4.38 8.58
C GLU A 415 1.78 5.44 8.89
N ALA A 416 1.01 5.25 9.95
CA ALA A 416 0.05 6.22 10.43
C ALA A 416 0.39 6.62 11.85
N SER A 417 0.28 7.90 12.18
CA SER A 417 0.30 8.40 13.54
C SER A 417 -1.03 9.08 13.81
N LEU A 418 -1.76 8.64 14.82
CA LEU A 418 -2.98 9.27 15.28
C LEU A 418 -2.82 9.68 16.74
N PHE A 419 -2.96 10.98 17.04
CA PHE A 419 -2.77 11.49 18.42
C PHE A 419 -1.48 10.95 19.08
N ASN A 420 -0.39 10.90 18.29
CA ASN A 420 0.92 10.34 18.67
C ASN A 420 0.98 8.81 18.88
N GLN A 421 -0.10 8.07 18.62
CA GLN A 421 -0.08 6.60 18.56
C GLN A 421 0.28 6.12 17.16
N GLY A 422 1.40 5.40 17.06
CA GLY A 422 1.93 4.92 15.78
C GLY A 422 1.38 3.56 15.37
N PHE A 423 1.05 3.44 14.09
CA PHE A 423 0.60 2.22 13.41
C PHE A 423 1.38 2.03 12.12
N GLN A 424 1.55 0.79 11.71
CA GLN A 424 2.25 0.46 10.50
C GLN A 424 1.62 -0.76 9.84
N ALA A 425 1.65 -0.76 8.51
CA ALA A 425 1.27 -1.90 7.69
C ALA A 425 2.24 -2.02 6.52
N GLY A 426 2.44 -3.24 6.03
CA GLY A 426 3.36 -3.54 4.96
C GLY A 426 2.80 -4.62 4.05
N LEU A 427 2.86 -4.42 2.74
CA LEU A 427 2.70 -5.48 1.76
C LEU A 427 4.07 -5.77 1.15
N ARG A 428 4.46 -7.03 1.07
CA ARG A 428 5.66 -7.49 0.36
C ARG A 428 5.27 -8.56 -0.64
N ALA A 429 5.74 -8.43 -1.86
CA ALA A 429 5.47 -9.38 -2.93
C ALA A 429 6.74 -9.68 -3.73
N LYS A 430 7.23 -10.93 -3.69
CA LYS A 430 8.19 -11.45 -4.67
C LYS A 430 7.40 -11.95 -5.87
N LEU A 431 7.44 -11.23 -6.98
CA LEU A 431 6.49 -11.42 -8.07
C LEU A 431 7.02 -10.91 -9.44
N PRO A 432 7.52 -11.74 -10.37
CA PRO A 432 7.71 -13.18 -10.27
C PRO A 432 9.04 -13.55 -9.60
N GLU A 433 9.13 -14.79 -9.11
CA GLU A 433 10.37 -15.44 -8.67
C GLU A 433 10.69 -16.60 -9.64
N ILE A 434 11.90 -16.62 -10.19
CA ILE A 434 12.40 -17.67 -11.08
C ILE A 434 13.61 -18.32 -10.42
N ILE A 435 13.59 -19.64 -10.28
CA ILE A 435 14.74 -20.45 -9.88
C ILE A 435 15.05 -21.39 -11.05
N HIS A 436 16.27 -21.31 -11.57
CA HIS A 436 16.72 -22.09 -12.72
C HIS A 436 18.07 -22.75 -12.45
N GLY A 437 18.21 -24.02 -12.80
CA GLY A 437 19.46 -24.77 -12.68
C GLY A 437 19.79 -25.47 -13.98
N VAL A 438 21.03 -25.37 -14.41
CA VAL A 438 21.57 -26.03 -15.60
C VAL A 438 22.82 -26.81 -15.22
N ALA A 439 22.75 -28.13 -15.39
CA ALA A 439 23.87 -29.03 -15.17
C ALA A 439 24.25 -29.69 -16.50
N ALA A 440 25.51 -29.51 -16.91
CA ALA A 440 26.10 -30.34 -17.94
C ALA A 440 26.38 -31.72 -17.30
N SER A 441 25.91 -32.79 -17.92
CA SER A 441 26.16 -34.13 -17.44
C SER A 441 26.66 -35.04 -18.56
N SER A 442 27.65 -35.85 -18.21
CA SER A 442 28.28 -36.85 -19.06
C SER A 442 27.79 -38.27 -18.78
N ASP A 443 26.75 -38.43 -17.95
CA ASP A 443 26.21 -39.75 -17.64
C ASP A 443 25.31 -40.25 -18.78
N THR A 444 25.54 -41.51 -19.15
CA THR A 444 24.94 -42.25 -20.28
C THR A 444 23.42 -42.49 -20.18
N ASP A 445 22.77 -41.93 -19.15
CA ASP A 445 21.39 -42.25 -18.77
C ASP A 445 20.42 -41.06 -18.85
N ILE A 446 20.85 -39.87 -19.30
CA ILE A 446 19.96 -38.69 -19.42
C ILE A 446 18.98 -38.81 -20.60
N CYS A 447 19.40 -39.52 -21.65
CA CYS A 447 18.58 -39.98 -22.76
C CYS A 447 19.02 -41.41 -23.04
N GLN A 448 18.09 -42.36 -23.09
CA GLN A 448 18.37 -43.80 -23.15
C GLN A 448 19.57 -44.14 -24.07
N LYS A 449 20.67 -44.61 -23.45
CA LYS A 449 21.85 -45.32 -23.96
C LYS A 449 22.66 -44.79 -25.17
N GLU A 450 22.23 -43.80 -25.94
CA GLU A 450 22.92 -43.44 -27.20
C GLU A 450 23.68 -42.09 -27.19
N HIS A 451 23.57 -41.29 -26.13
CA HIS A 451 24.24 -39.98 -26.06
C HIS A 451 25.10 -39.84 -24.80
N LYS A 452 26.42 -39.64 -25.00
CA LYS A 452 27.43 -39.52 -23.92
C LYS A 452 27.48 -38.15 -23.23
N ASN A 453 26.76 -37.16 -23.77
CA ASN A 453 26.72 -35.80 -23.25
C ASN A 453 25.27 -35.29 -23.29
N GLY A 454 24.76 -34.77 -22.18
CA GLY A 454 23.42 -34.19 -22.07
C GLY A 454 23.41 -32.94 -21.19
N VAL A 455 22.37 -32.13 -21.34
CA VAL A 455 22.13 -30.97 -20.47
C VAL A 455 20.84 -31.22 -19.70
N ALA A 456 20.95 -31.27 -18.38
CA ALA A 456 19.79 -31.30 -17.51
C ALA A 456 19.44 -29.86 -17.13
N PHE A 457 18.15 -29.51 -17.26
CA PHE A 457 17.65 -28.21 -16.83
C PHE A 457 16.47 -28.38 -15.88
N GLN A 458 16.41 -27.52 -14.86
CA GLN A 458 15.30 -27.44 -13.93
C GLN A 458 14.87 -25.99 -13.80
N SER A 459 13.59 -25.72 -14.07
CA SER A 459 12.98 -24.40 -13.84
C SER A 459 11.85 -24.51 -12.82
N LYS A 460 11.84 -23.56 -11.88
CA LYS A 460 10.72 -23.29 -10.98
C LYS A 460 10.36 -21.82 -11.09
N ILE A 461 9.06 -21.57 -11.11
CA ILE A 461 8.50 -20.23 -10.97
C ILE A 461 7.63 -20.19 -9.71
N GLY A 462 7.69 -19.07 -9.00
CA GLY A 462 6.95 -18.87 -7.78
C GLY A 462 6.50 -17.43 -7.61
N ALA A 463 5.71 -17.25 -6.56
CA ALA A 463 5.37 -15.95 -6.01
C ALA A 463 5.19 -16.08 -4.50
N GLN A 464 5.62 -15.05 -3.79
CA GLN A 464 5.42 -14.93 -2.35
C GLN A 464 4.79 -13.58 -2.07
N ILE A 465 3.64 -13.57 -1.40
CA ILE A 465 2.97 -12.35 -0.98
C ILE A 465 2.73 -12.44 0.52
N GLU A 466 3.20 -11.42 1.24
CA GLU A 466 3.13 -11.31 2.69
C GLU A 466 2.60 -9.94 3.07
N PHE A 467 1.66 -9.92 4.00
CA PHE A 467 1.15 -8.70 4.58
C PHE A 467 1.56 -8.63 6.06
N THR A 468 2.03 -7.47 6.52
CA THR A 468 2.33 -7.21 7.92
C THR A 468 1.49 -6.04 8.41
N ALA A 469 1.05 -6.10 9.67
CA ALA A 469 0.33 -5.00 10.31
C ALA A 469 0.63 -4.97 11.81
N GLY A 470 0.65 -3.78 12.40
CA GLY A 470 1.05 -3.63 13.79
C GLY A 470 0.99 -2.21 14.34
N SER A 471 1.04 -2.11 15.66
CA SER A 471 1.38 -0.86 16.35
C SER A 471 2.89 -0.67 16.33
N LYS A 472 3.34 0.56 16.05
CA LYS A 472 4.75 0.91 15.94
C LYS A 472 5.47 0.60 17.26
N GLY A 473 6.51 -0.22 17.19
CA GLY A 473 7.37 -0.55 18.33
C GLY A 473 6.83 -1.58 19.34
N ILE A 474 5.67 -2.21 19.09
CA ILE A 474 5.06 -3.16 20.04
C ILE A 474 4.91 -4.56 19.43
N LEU A 475 4.20 -4.68 18.31
CA LEU A 475 3.89 -5.99 17.72
C LEU A 475 3.57 -5.84 16.23
N GLU A 476 4.32 -6.53 15.38
CA GLU A 476 3.96 -6.76 13.98
C GLU A 476 3.46 -8.19 13.82
N VAL A 477 2.27 -8.36 13.25
CA VAL A 477 1.76 -9.67 12.85
C VAL A 477 1.94 -9.81 11.35
N SER A 478 2.52 -10.93 10.94
CA SER A 478 2.68 -11.32 9.54
C SER A 478 1.57 -12.29 9.14
N TYR A 479 0.94 -11.98 8.01
CA TYR A 479 -0.11 -12.73 7.35
C TYR A 479 0.44 -13.19 5.99
N PRO A 480 0.86 -14.46 5.87
CA PRO A 480 1.21 -15.00 4.56
C PRO A 480 -0.06 -15.09 3.72
N LEU A 481 -0.15 -14.26 2.67
CA LEU A 481 -1.29 -14.27 1.74
C LEU A 481 -1.18 -15.44 0.78
N LYS A 482 0.04 -15.69 0.26
CA LYS A 482 0.34 -16.88 -0.53
C LYS A 482 1.83 -17.16 -0.58
N ARG A 483 2.18 -18.44 -0.61
CA ARG A 483 3.47 -18.96 -1.04
C ARG A 483 3.21 -20.00 -2.12
N ASN A 484 3.28 -19.61 -3.39
CA ASN A 484 3.17 -20.57 -4.49
C ASN A 484 4.57 -21.07 -4.83
N VAL A 485 4.84 -22.31 -4.45
CA VAL A 485 6.00 -23.07 -4.93
C VAL A 485 5.47 -24.11 -5.93
N ASP A 486 6.01 -24.04 -7.15
CA ASP A 486 5.97 -25.03 -8.23
C ASP A 486 4.82 -24.95 -9.25
N SER A 487 5.16 -24.44 -10.44
CA SER A 487 5.01 -25.28 -11.63
C SER A 487 6.39 -25.89 -11.93
N ASN A 488 6.58 -27.16 -11.56
CA ASN A 488 7.85 -27.85 -11.76
C ASN A 488 7.92 -28.26 -13.23
N ARG A 489 8.59 -27.47 -14.08
CA ARG A 489 8.88 -27.89 -15.46
C ARG A 489 10.25 -28.54 -15.47
N ARG A 490 10.26 -29.87 -15.33
CA ARG A 490 11.44 -30.69 -15.62
C ARG A 490 11.40 -31.06 -17.10
N GLY A 491 12.51 -30.88 -17.79
CA GLY A 491 12.70 -31.42 -19.12
C GLY A 491 14.15 -31.84 -19.29
N ASN A 492 14.37 -32.87 -20.11
CA ASN A 492 15.70 -33.28 -20.54
C ASN A 492 15.85 -32.85 -21.99
N LEU A 493 16.88 -32.06 -22.31
CA LEU A 493 17.20 -31.70 -23.68
C LEU A 493 18.58 -32.29 -24.02
N ALA A 494 18.61 -33.31 -24.86
CA ALA A 494 19.86 -33.75 -25.49
C ALA A 494 20.18 -32.79 -26.64
N VAL A 495 21.27 -32.02 -26.49
CA VAL A 495 21.84 -31.25 -27.59
C VAL A 495 23.23 -31.83 -27.86
N ALA A 496 23.35 -32.63 -28.92
CA ALA A 496 24.64 -33.04 -29.44
C ALA A 496 25.34 -31.81 -30.03
N VAL A 497 26.40 -31.33 -29.37
CA VAL A 497 27.20 -30.22 -29.88
C VAL A 497 28.15 -30.75 -30.96
N THR A 498 27.72 -30.71 -32.21
CA THR A 498 28.62 -30.68 -33.36
C THR A 498 28.46 -29.36 -34.11
N LYS A 499 29.57 -28.83 -34.62
CA LYS A 499 29.61 -27.60 -35.44
C LYS A 499 28.65 -27.76 -36.63
N GLU A 500 27.81 -26.75 -36.83
CA GLU A 500 26.85 -26.52 -37.92
C GLU A 500 25.37 -26.86 -37.64
N LEU A 501 24.51 -25.96 -38.12
CA LEU A 501 23.04 -25.94 -38.12
C LEU A 501 22.32 -25.35 -36.89
N TRP A 502 22.34 -24.02 -36.81
CA TRP A 502 21.47 -23.19 -35.94
C TRP A 502 20.34 -22.47 -36.70
N ARG A 503 19.85 -23.05 -37.82
CA ARG A 503 18.71 -22.47 -38.54
C ARG A 503 17.73 -23.57 -38.94
N LYS A 504 16.46 -23.30 -38.59
CA LYS A 504 15.22 -23.98 -39.01
C LYS A 504 14.75 -25.06 -38.01
N TYR A 505 13.50 -24.89 -37.57
CA TYR A 505 12.62 -25.81 -36.83
C TYR A 505 12.46 -25.62 -35.30
N LEU A 506 11.37 -24.92 -34.95
CA LEU A 506 10.44 -25.27 -33.86
C LEU A 506 9.08 -25.57 -34.53
N PRO A 507 8.21 -26.47 -34.02
CA PRO A 507 7.32 -26.08 -32.91
C PRO A 507 6.78 -27.20 -31.96
N LEU A 508 6.36 -26.78 -30.75
CA LEU A 508 5.29 -27.29 -29.85
C LEU A 508 5.35 -28.69 -29.17
N TYR A 509 4.98 -28.70 -27.87
CA TYR A 509 4.45 -29.80 -27.01
C TYR A 509 5.42 -30.72 -26.20
N PRO A 510 4.94 -31.41 -25.13
CA PRO A 510 5.69 -31.82 -23.94
C PRO A 510 6.31 -33.21 -24.09
N GLU A 511 7.32 -33.49 -23.25
CA GLU A 511 8.03 -34.78 -23.16
C GLU A 511 8.40 -35.42 -24.50
N GLN A 512 9.37 -34.86 -25.22
CA GLN A 512 10.02 -35.59 -26.30
C GLN A 512 11.53 -35.41 -26.28
N CYS A 513 12.26 -36.52 -26.11
CA CYS A 513 13.64 -36.65 -26.54
C CYS A 513 13.64 -36.67 -28.08
N ILE A 514 14.08 -35.59 -28.71
CA ILE A 514 14.19 -35.54 -30.17
C ILE A 514 15.52 -36.18 -30.57
N THR A 515 15.45 -37.35 -31.20
CA THR A 515 16.57 -38.01 -31.88
C THR A 515 16.49 -37.66 -33.37
N THR A 516 17.56 -37.12 -33.97
CA THR A 516 17.69 -37.00 -35.43
C THR A 516 18.65 -38.07 -35.94
N SER A 517 18.22 -38.84 -36.95
CA SER A 517 18.99 -39.85 -37.67
C SER A 517 20.13 -39.28 -38.50
#